data_AF-A0A7T5RR34-F1
#
_entry.id   AF-A0A7T5RR34-F1
#
_cell.length_a   1.000
_cell.length_b   1.000
_cell.length_c   1.000
_cell.angle_alpha   90.00
_cell.angle_beta   90.00
_cell.angle_gamma   90.00
#
_symmetry.space_group_name_H-M   'P 1'
#
loop_
_entity.id
_entity.type
_entity.pdbx_description
1 polymer ?
#
loop_
_entity_poly.entity_id
_entity_poly.type
_entity_poly.pdbx_seq_one_letter_code
_entity_poly.pdbx_strand_id
1 'polypeptide(L)'
;MPNQPISRSAIVQALVRSLRPKRHVLALWEGGSASFDRVDRWSDLDLYVLVEGAKVLQTFQEIERALRAISPISETYVVQLGFEGVSQKFYKLRDAGEFAIVDLAVLTPESREMFLAPEVHGKNVFHFNKSGAAKVRHLDRSAQAKKRRDRALRLKTRFAIFNNYVTKEIGRGHQLEALEDYRAITLSTLIEALRIRYTPVHFDFRAHYVDSELPPGVVKRLRRLSYVTDVSELREKYAEATDWCREVLNAVAR
;
A
#
# COMPACT_ATOMS: atom_id res chain seq x y z
N MET A 1 37.23 -5.98 -1.36
CA MET A 1 36.20 -5.62 -2.37
C MET A 1 34.86 -5.72 -1.68
N PRO A 2 34.01 -4.68 -1.68
CA PRO A 2 32.64 -4.89 -1.21
C PRO A 2 32.00 -5.97 -2.09
N ASN A 3 31.53 -7.06 -1.48
CA ASN A 3 30.78 -8.09 -2.19
C ASN A 3 29.58 -7.42 -2.87
N GLN A 4 29.28 -7.84 -4.10
CA GLN A 4 28.08 -7.39 -4.79
C GLN A 4 26.85 -7.72 -3.93
N PRO A 5 25.90 -6.78 -3.75
CA PRO A 5 24.70 -7.03 -2.95
C PRO A 5 23.94 -8.25 -3.45
N ILE A 6 23.33 -9.00 -2.53
CA ILE A 6 22.46 -10.12 -2.90
C ILE A 6 21.29 -9.60 -3.75
N SER A 7 21.00 -10.29 -4.85
CA SER A 7 19.98 -9.85 -5.80
C SER A 7 18.58 -10.26 -5.33
N ARG A 8 17.56 -9.53 -5.83
CA ARG A 8 16.13 -9.91 -5.70
C ARG A 8 15.91 -11.38 -6.07
N SER A 9 16.48 -11.80 -7.20
CA SER A 9 16.38 -13.18 -7.69
C SER A 9 17.00 -14.19 -6.72
N ALA A 10 18.14 -13.87 -6.09
CA ALA A 10 18.76 -14.77 -5.11
C ALA A 10 17.88 -14.97 -3.87
N ILE A 11 17.23 -13.91 -3.38
CA ILE A 11 16.27 -13.98 -2.25
C ILE A 11 15.09 -14.88 -2.61
N VAL A 12 14.44 -14.59 -3.73
CA VAL A 12 13.30 -15.38 -4.23
C VAL A 12 13.67 -16.84 -4.42
N GLN A 13 14.82 -17.13 -5.05
CA GLN A 13 15.28 -18.50 -5.29
C GLN A 13 15.59 -19.25 -3.99
N ALA A 14 16.14 -18.58 -2.97
CA ALA A 14 16.35 -19.18 -1.65
C ALA A 14 15.02 -19.60 -1.00
N LEU A 15 14.01 -18.73 -1.06
CA LEU A 15 12.68 -19.01 -0.55
C LEU A 15 12.00 -20.14 -1.34
N VAL A 16 12.03 -20.10 -2.67
CA VAL A 16 11.46 -21.16 -3.52
C VAL A 16 12.08 -22.52 -3.21
N ARG A 17 13.42 -22.61 -3.11
CA ARG A 17 14.12 -23.87 -2.80
C ARG A 17 13.73 -24.43 -1.43
N SER A 18 13.58 -23.56 -0.43
CA SER A 18 13.20 -23.96 0.94
C SER A 18 11.73 -24.38 1.05
N LEU A 19 10.83 -23.60 0.44
CA LEU A 19 9.40 -23.70 0.68
C LEU A 19 8.69 -24.66 -0.28
N ARG A 20 9.10 -24.74 -1.55
CA ARG A 20 8.41 -25.56 -2.56
C ARG A 20 8.30 -27.05 -2.18
N PRO A 21 9.32 -27.70 -1.56
CA PRO A 21 9.21 -29.10 -1.15
C PRO A 21 8.24 -29.35 0.03
N LYS A 22 7.87 -28.32 0.78
CA LYS A 22 7.05 -28.44 2.00
C LYS A 22 5.59 -28.69 1.65
N ARG A 23 5.01 -29.80 2.10
CA ARG A 23 3.61 -30.14 1.79
C ARG A 23 2.63 -29.05 2.26
N HIS A 24 2.86 -28.50 3.45
CA HIS A 24 2.03 -27.46 4.04
C HIS A 24 2.16 -26.07 3.39
N VAL A 25 3.11 -25.86 2.48
CA VAL A 25 3.23 -24.59 1.73
C VAL A 25 2.60 -24.78 0.35
N LEU A 26 1.49 -24.09 0.12
CA LEU A 26 0.60 -24.29 -1.02
C LEU A 26 0.98 -23.41 -2.21
N ALA A 27 1.34 -22.15 -1.97
CA ALA A 27 1.75 -21.24 -3.03
C ALA A 27 2.75 -20.19 -2.52
N LEU A 28 3.54 -19.65 -3.45
CA LEU A 28 4.41 -18.49 -3.26
C LEU A 28 4.30 -17.61 -4.50
N TRP A 29 3.99 -16.33 -4.31
CA TRP A 29 3.93 -15.34 -5.37
C TRP A 29 4.46 -13.98 -4.93
N GLU A 30 4.71 -13.15 -5.92
CA GLU A 30 5.16 -11.78 -5.76
C GLU A 30 4.09 -10.81 -6.27
N GLY A 31 3.83 -9.76 -5.48
CA GLY A 31 2.89 -8.68 -5.80
C GLY A 31 3.61 -7.35 -6.02
N GLY A 32 2.95 -6.26 -5.61
CA GLY A 32 3.50 -4.90 -5.63
C GLY A 32 4.11 -4.50 -6.98
N SER A 33 5.30 -3.92 -6.98
CA SER A 33 5.92 -3.45 -8.23
C SER A 33 6.14 -4.57 -9.27
N ALA A 34 6.30 -5.83 -8.85
CA ALA A 34 6.47 -6.96 -9.76
C ALA A 34 5.19 -7.27 -10.56
N SER A 35 4.02 -7.13 -9.94
CA SER A 35 2.75 -7.42 -10.61
C SER A 35 2.33 -6.38 -11.64
N PHE A 36 2.96 -5.20 -11.62
CA PHE A 36 2.75 -4.12 -12.58
C PHE A 36 3.90 -3.95 -13.59
N ASP A 37 4.92 -4.82 -13.55
CA ASP A 37 6.14 -4.68 -14.37
C ASP A 37 6.86 -3.34 -14.14
N ARG A 38 6.97 -2.94 -12.86
CA ARG A 38 7.53 -1.65 -12.40
C ARG A 38 8.73 -1.82 -11.47
N VAL A 39 9.31 -3.02 -11.40
CA VAL A 39 10.46 -3.27 -10.52
C VAL A 39 11.64 -2.42 -10.95
N ASP A 40 12.20 -1.68 -10.01
CA ASP A 40 13.40 -0.87 -10.17
C ASP A 40 14.35 -1.00 -8.97
N ARG A 41 15.40 -0.18 -8.93
CA ARG A 41 16.40 -0.19 -7.85
C ARG A 41 15.89 0.26 -6.47
N TRP A 42 14.70 0.87 -6.42
CA TRP A 42 14.07 1.40 -5.21
C TRP A 42 12.97 0.46 -4.69
N SER A 43 12.69 -0.61 -5.43
CA SER A 43 11.63 -1.56 -5.11
C SER A 43 12.04 -2.53 -4.00
N ASP A 44 11.13 -2.73 -3.06
CA ASP A 44 11.09 -3.84 -2.12
C ASP A 44 10.52 -5.12 -2.78
N LEU A 45 10.45 -6.20 -2.01
CA LEU A 45 9.92 -7.50 -2.42
C LEU A 45 8.63 -7.79 -1.67
N ASP A 46 7.48 -7.56 -2.32
CA ASP A 46 6.16 -7.98 -1.83
C ASP A 46 5.93 -9.47 -2.06
N LEU A 47 6.17 -10.31 -1.06
CA LEU A 47 6.08 -11.76 -1.14
C LEU A 47 4.93 -12.31 -0.30
N TYR A 48 4.21 -13.26 -0.88
CA TYR A 48 3.06 -13.89 -0.25
C TYR A 48 3.21 -15.41 -0.26
N VAL A 49 3.02 -16.03 0.89
CA VAL A 49 3.10 -17.49 1.07
C VAL A 49 1.76 -17.99 1.56
N LEU A 50 1.06 -18.80 0.76
CA LEU A 50 -0.15 -19.50 1.21
C LEU A 50 0.24 -20.83 1.85
N VAL A 51 -0.24 -21.09 3.06
CA VAL A 51 0.04 -22.32 3.81
C VAL A 51 -1.25 -23.00 4.25
N GLU A 52 -1.17 -24.29 4.54
CA GLU A 52 -2.21 -24.99 5.30
C GLU A 52 -2.34 -24.36 6.70
N GLY A 53 -3.54 -24.40 7.30
CA GLY A 53 -3.84 -23.73 8.57
C GLY A 53 -2.86 -24.09 9.70
N ALA A 54 -2.81 -23.31 10.79
CA ALA A 54 -1.91 -23.48 11.94
C ALA A 54 -0.38 -23.60 11.64
N LYS A 55 0.08 -23.53 10.38
CA LYS A 55 1.49 -23.65 9.99
C LYS A 55 2.20 -22.31 9.81
N VAL A 56 1.56 -21.20 10.18
CA VAL A 56 2.10 -19.85 10.03
C VAL A 56 3.46 -19.68 10.73
N LEU A 57 3.53 -20.01 12.03
CA LEU A 57 4.77 -19.87 12.81
C LEU A 57 5.90 -20.75 12.26
N GLN A 58 5.61 -22.01 11.96
CA GLN A 58 6.57 -22.94 11.35
C GLN A 58 7.09 -22.40 10.01
N THR A 59 6.23 -21.81 9.20
CA THR A 59 6.58 -21.26 7.89
C THR A 59 7.49 -20.04 8.03
N PHE A 60 7.23 -19.13 8.98
CA PHE A 60 8.16 -18.04 9.27
C PHE A 60 9.55 -18.55 9.70
N GLN A 61 9.63 -19.60 10.51
CA GLN A 61 10.92 -20.20 10.88
C GLN A 61 11.65 -20.80 9.67
N GLU A 62 10.92 -21.37 8.70
CA GLU A 62 11.49 -21.88 7.44
C GLU A 62 11.98 -20.75 6.52
N ILE A 63 11.22 -19.65 6.45
CA ILE A 63 11.57 -18.44 5.71
C ILE A 63 12.83 -17.81 6.29
N GLU A 64 12.86 -17.57 7.60
CA GLU A 64 14.00 -16.93 8.25
C GLU A 64 15.27 -17.77 8.15
N ARG A 65 15.15 -19.11 8.20
CA ARG A 65 16.29 -20.00 7.92
C ARG A 65 16.78 -19.87 6.49
N ALA A 66 15.88 -19.83 5.51
CA ALA A 66 16.23 -19.67 4.10
C ALA A 66 16.90 -18.32 3.82
N LEU A 67 16.41 -17.24 4.44
CA LEU A 67 17.01 -15.91 4.33
C LEU A 67 18.40 -15.87 5.01
N ARG A 68 18.53 -16.40 6.24
CA ARG A 68 19.82 -16.46 6.95
C ARG A 68 20.88 -17.29 6.22
N ALA A 69 20.48 -18.22 5.37
CA ALA A 69 21.40 -19.01 4.54
C ALA A 69 22.08 -18.21 3.43
N ILE A 70 21.50 -17.06 3.01
CA ILE A 70 22.08 -16.20 1.96
C ILE A 70 22.62 -14.87 2.50
N SER A 71 22.09 -14.38 3.62
CA SER A 71 22.57 -13.18 4.31
C SER A 71 22.00 -13.15 5.72
N PRO A 72 22.74 -12.68 6.73
CA PRO A 72 22.16 -12.36 8.04
C PRO A 72 20.99 -11.39 7.91
N ILE A 73 19.95 -11.64 8.71
CA ILE A 73 18.84 -10.73 8.91
C ILE A 73 19.31 -9.68 9.91
N SER A 74 19.41 -8.43 9.49
CA SER A 74 19.82 -7.33 10.38
C SER A 74 18.64 -6.83 11.21
N GLU A 75 17.45 -6.77 10.61
CA GLU A 75 16.24 -6.26 11.26
C GLU A 75 15.04 -7.13 10.92
N THR A 76 14.11 -7.25 11.86
CA THR A 76 12.80 -7.88 11.67
C THR A 76 11.74 -7.00 12.29
N TYR A 77 10.71 -6.67 11.53
CA TYR A 77 9.54 -5.95 12.02
C TYR A 77 8.30 -6.82 11.86
N VAL A 78 7.58 -7.05 12.96
CA VAL A 78 6.34 -7.84 12.95
C VAL A 78 5.16 -6.88 12.88
N VAL A 79 4.29 -7.07 11.89
CA VAL A 79 3.11 -6.23 11.71
C VAL A 79 1.96 -6.79 12.55
N GLN A 80 1.36 -5.94 13.37
CA GLN A 80 0.09 -6.26 14.03
C GLN A 80 -1.06 -5.98 13.07
N LEU A 81 -1.55 -7.04 12.42
CA LEU A 81 -2.68 -6.97 11.50
C LEU A 81 -3.99 -7.26 12.23
N GLY A 82 -5.05 -6.56 11.83
CA GLY A 82 -6.42 -6.84 12.25
C GLY A 82 -7.14 -7.87 11.37
N PHE A 83 -6.43 -8.54 10.47
CA PHE A 83 -7.00 -9.48 9.50
C PHE A 83 -6.78 -10.91 9.95
N GLU A 84 -7.88 -11.66 10.06
CA GLU A 84 -7.81 -13.11 10.27
C GLU A 84 -7.16 -13.78 9.05
N GLY A 85 -6.28 -14.76 9.31
CA GLY A 85 -5.61 -15.53 8.26
C GLY A 85 -4.44 -14.83 7.56
N VAL A 86 -4.02 -13.65 8.01
CA VAL A 86 -2.83 -12.95 7.49
C VAL A 86 -1.85 -12.68 8.62
N SER A 87 -0.58 -13.02 8.41
CA SER A 87 0.52 -12.64 9.31
C SER A 87 1.66 -12.10 8.47
N GLN A 88 2.20 -10.93 8.84
CA GLN A 88 3.18 -10.22 8.02
C GLN A 88 4.40 -9.85 8.84
N LYS A 89 5.57 -9.97 8.20
CA LYS A 89 6.85 -9.49 8.71
C LYS A 89 7.64 -8.83 7.60
N PHE A 90 8.37 -7.78 7.97
CA PHE A 90 9.40 -7.20 7.13
C PHE A 90 10.77 -7.68 7.59
N TYR A 91 11.65 -7.96 6.63
CA TYR A 91 13.05 -8.31 6.89
C TYR A 91 14.00 -7.40 6.13
N LYS A 92 15.03 -6.93 6.82
CA LYS A 92 16.20 -6.31 6.21
C LYS A 92 17.37 -7.31 6.25
N LEU A 93 17.97 -7.56 5.10
CA LEU A 93 19.14 -8.43 4.98
C LEU A 93 20.39 -7.57 4.91
N ARG A 94 21.41 -7.90 5.71
CA ARG A 94 22.65 -7.11 5.81
C ARG A 94 23.34 -6.92 4.45
N ASP A 95 23.37 -7.98 3.64
CA ASP A 95 24.14 -8.01 2.40
C ASP A 95 23.26 -7.69 1.17
N ALA A 96 22.01 -7.22 1.36
CA ALA A 96 21.12 -6.75 0.29
C ALA A 96 21.23 -5.24 0.05
N GLY A 97 20.68 -4.75 -1.05
CA GLY A 97 20.55 -3.31 -1.30
C GLY A 97 19.67 -2.63 -0.26
N GLU A 98 19.92 -1.34 0.01
CA GLU A 98 19.23 -0.58 1.06
C GLU A 98 17.69 -0.63 0.97
N PHE A 99 17.16 -0.61 -0.26
CA PHE A 99 15.73 -0.61 -0.56
C PHE A 99 15.15 -2.01 -0.77
N ALA A 100 15.98 -3.06 -0.80
CA ALA A 100 15.54 -4.44 -0.99
C ALA A 100 14.99 -5.03 0.32
N ILE A 101 13.95 -4.39 0.86
CA ILE A 101 13.20 -4.88 2.01
C ILE A 101 12.39 -6.09 1.56
N VAL A 102 12.38 -7.14 2.36
CA VAL A 102 11.50 -8.29 2.13
C VAL A 102 10.23 -8.06 2.92
N ASP A 103 9.16 -7.61 2.24
CA ASP A 103 7.81 -7.58 2.79
C ASP A 103 7.17 -8.95 2.59
N LEU A 104 6.98 -9.71 3.66
CA LEU A 104 6.49 -11.07 3.56
C LEU A 104 5.23 -11.30 4.39
N ALA A 105 4.16 -11.68 3.70
CA ALA A 105 2.92 -12.14 4.30
C ALA A 105 2.77 -13.67 4.17
N VAL A 106 2.48 -14.33 5.29
CA VAL A 106 2.03 -15.72 5.33
C VAL A 106 0.50 -15.71 5.50
N LEU A 107 -0.18 -16.36 4.56
CA LEU A 107 -1.63 -16.41 4.41
C LEU A 107 -2.12 -17.83 4.71
N THR A 108 -3.30 -17.94 5.32
CA THR A 108 -4.02 -19.21 5.49
C THR A 108 -5.29 -19.22 4.63
N PRO A 109 -5.93 -20.39 4.38
CA PRO A 109 -7.13 -20.47 3.55
C PRO A 109 -8.33 -19.69 4.11
N GLU A 110 -8.31 -19.38 5.41
CA GLU A 110 -9.32 -18.56 6.09
C GLU A 110 -9.20 -17.07 5.75
N SER A 111 -8.05 -16.63 5.18
CA SER A 111 -7.87 -15.23 4.81
C SER A 111 -8.93 -14.80 3.80
N ARG A 112 -9.61 -13.69 4.13
CA ARG A 112 -10.56 -13.04 3.21
C ARG A 112 -9.85 -12.26 2.11
N GLU A 113 -8.56 -11.95 2.30
CA GLU A 113 -7.75 -11.19 1.37
C GLU A 113 -6.54 -12.01 0.92
N MET A 114 -6.41 -12.20 -0.38
CA MET A 114 -5.29 -12.92 -0.99
C MET A 114 -4.40 -11.99 -1.81
N PHE A 115 -4.80 -10.72 -1.99
CA PHE A 115 -4.12 -9.71 -2.79
C PHE A 115 -3.94 -10.14 -4.25
N LEU A 116 -4.90 -10.93 -4.77
CA LEU A 116 -4.81 -11.55 -6.10
C LEU A 116 -5.68 -10.89 -7.16
N ALA A 117 -6.62 -10.02 -6.80
CA ALA A 117 -7.52 -9.38 -7.75
C ALA A 117 -6.72 -8.51 -8.73
N PRO A 118 -6.61 -8.88 -10.02
CA PRO A 118 -5.67 -8.23 -10.93
C PRO A 118 -6.04 -6.79 -11.24
N GLU A 119 -7.32 -6.43 -11.09
CA GLU A 119 -7.79 -5.05 -11.24
C GLU A 119 -7.18 -4.12 -10.18
N VAL A 120 -6.87 -4.64 -8.99
CA VAL A 120 -6.37 -3.87 -7.83
C VAL A 120 -4.86 -4.11 -7.63
N HIS A 121 -4.40 -5.34 -7.83
CA HIS A 121 -3.05 -5.75 -7.44
C HIS A 121 -2.15 -6.03 -8.62
N GLY A 122 -2.59 -5.78 -9.86
CA GLY A 122 -1.83 -6.15 -11.05
C GLY A 122 -1.75 -7.67 -11.24
N LYS A 123 -0.96 -8.11 -12.21
CA LYS A 123 -0.81 -9.55 -12.51
C LYS A 123 0.29 -10.15 -11.63
N ASN A 124 -0.08 -10.66 -10.47
CA ASN A 124 0.85 -11.31 -9.54
C ASN A 124 1.72 -12.39 -10.22
N VAL A 125 2.99 -12.47 -9.80
CA VAL A 125 3.99 -13.38 -10.34
C VAL A 125 4.10 -14.62 -9.44
N PHE A 126 3.49 -15.73 -9.85
CA PHE A 126 3.59 -16.99 -9.10
C PHE A 126 4.93 -17.68 -9.32
N HIS A 127 5.64 -18.00 -8.24
CA HIS A 127 6.80 -18.88 -8.28
C HIS A 127 6.40 -20.36 -8.18
N PHE A 128 5.34 -20.65 -7.43
CA PHE A 128 4.59 -21.91 -7.51
C PHE A 128 3.17 -21.74 -6.96
N ASN A 129 2.23 -22.53 -7.47
CA ASN A 129 0.85 -22.63 -6.96
C ASN A 129 0.39 -24.08 -7.07
N LYS A 130 0.50 -24.84 -5.97
CA LYS A 130 0.22 -26.27 -5.96
C LYS A 130 -1.28 -26.50 -6.13
N SER A 131 -1.63 -27.29 -7.14
CA SER A 131 -3.02 -27.67 -7.43
C SER A 131 -3.99 -26.48 -7.56
N GLY A 132 -3.49 -25.28 -7.88
CA GLY A 132 -4.31 -24.06 -7.95
C GLY A 132 -4.90 -23.63 -6.60
N ALA A 133 -4.21 -23.91 -5.49
CA ALA A 133 -4.67 -23.57 -4.14
C ALA A 133 -4.95 -22.07 -3.96
N ALA A 134 -4.07 -21.20 -4.49
CA ALA A 134 -4.31 -19.76 -4.53
C ALA A 134 -5.17 -19.40 -5.74
N LYS A 135 -6.46 -19.09 -5.50
CA LYS A 135 -7.43 -18.76 -6.55
C LYS A 135 -7.49 -17.26 -6.78
N VAL A 136 -7.24 -16.84 -8.01
CA VAL A 136 -7.44 -15.46 -8.45
C VAL A 136 -8.94 -15.18 -8.49
N ARG A 137 -9.39 -14.16 -7.75
CA ARG A 137 -10.79 -13.69 -7.76
C ARG A 137 -10.81 -12.27 -8.30
N HIS A 138 -11.65 -12.05 -9.29
CA HIS A 138 -11.84 -10.73 -9.88
C HIS A 138 -12.64 -9.83 -8.94
N LEU A 139 -12.35 -8.54 -9.06
CA LEU A 139 -13.05 -7.48 -8.33
C LEU A 139 -14.56 -7.47 -8.64
N ASP A 140 -15.39 -7.49 -7.60
CA ASP A 140 -16.82 -7.23 -7.73
C ASP A 140 -17.06 -5.75 -8.00
N ARG A 141 -17.30 -5.43 -9.27
CA ARG A 141 -17.54 -4.05 -9.74
C ARG A 141 -18.77 -3.41 -9.11
N SER A 142 -19.81 -4.19 -8.82
CA SER A 142 -21.05 -3.69 -8.23
C SER A 142 -20.86 -3.31 -6.76
N ALA A 143 -20.22 -4.20 -5.99
CA ALA A 143 -19.86 -3.95 -4.61
C ALA A 143 -18.87 -2.79 -4.49
N GLN A 144 -17.89 -2.70 -5.39
CA GLN A 144 -16.95 -1.59 -5.42
C GLN A 144 -17.64 -0.26 -5.73
N ALA A 145 -18.53 -0.22 -6.74
CA ALA A 145 -19.28 0.99 -7.07
C ALA A 145 -20.15 1.48 -5.90
N LYS A 146 -20.72 0.54 -5.12
CA LYS A 146 -21.42 0.88 -3.87
C LYS A 146 -20.46 1.42 -2.82
N LYS A 147 -19.36 0.71 -2.51
CA LYS A 147 -18.32 1.14 -1.53
C LYS A 147 -17.81 2.55 -1.83
N ARG A 148 -17.56 2.84 -3.12
CA ARG A 148 -17.10 4.15 -3.60
C ARG A 148 -18.12 5.26 -3.39
N ARG A 149 -19.40 5.04 -3.72
CA ARG A 149 -20.47 6.02 -3.49
C ARG A 149 -20.65 6.30 -2.00
N ASP A 150 -20.72 5.25 -1.19
CA ASP A 150 -20.85 5.39 0.26
C ASP A 150 -19.64 6.14 0.85
N ARG A 151 -18.45 5.90 0.31
CA ARG A 151 -17.24 6.61 0.74
C ARG A 151 -17.25 8.08 0.31
N ALA A 152 -17.65 8.40 -0.92
CA ALA A 152 -17.76 9.79 -1.39
C ALA A 152 -18.71 10.61 -0.50
N LEU A 153 -19.85 10.04 -0.13
CA LEU A 153 -20.80 10.68 0.81
C LEU A 153 -20.16 10.90 2.19
N ARG A 154 -19.47 9.88 2.74
CA ARG A 154 -18.77 10.02 4.02
C ARG A 154 -17.65 11.07 3.98
N LEU A 155 -16.89 11.14 2.89
CA LEU A 155 -15.85 12.16 2.70
C LEU A 155 -16.45 13.56 2.67
N LYS A 156 -17.57 13.74 1.96
CA LYS A 156 -18.29 15.03 1.92
C LYS A 156 -18.74 15.47 3.32
N THR A 157 -19.34 14.57 4.09
CA THR A 157 -19.76 14.86 5.47
C THR A 157 -18.56 15.16 6.38
N ARG A 158 -17.51 14.34 6.33
CA ARG A 158 -16.29 14.55 7.11
C ARG A 158 -15.66 15.92 6.81
N PHE A 159 -15.55 16.25 5.53
CA PHE A 159 -14.98 17.52 5.09
C PHE A 159 -15.79 18.72 5.58
N ALA A 160 -17.12 18.66 5.49
CA ALA A 160 -17.99 19.72 5.97
C ALA A 160 -17.87 19.99 7.48
N ILE A 161 -17.68 18.94 8.28
CA ILE A 161 -17.59 19.04 9.75
C ILE A 161 -16.21 19.53 10.19
N PHE A 162 -15.14 18.96 9.63
CA PHE A 162 -13.80 19.09 10.21
C PHE A 162 -12.86 20.03 9.46
N ASN A 163 -13.13 20.41 8.20
CA ASN A 163 -12.18 21.24 7.43
C ASN A 163 -11.92 22.61 8.08
N ASN A 164 -12.86 23.13 8.89
CA ASN A 164 -12.68 24.39 9.61
C ASN A 164 -11.63 24.34 10.73
N TYR A 165 -11.10 23.17 11.10
CA TYR A 165 -10.06 23.06 12.13
C TYR A 165 -8.78 23.76 11.68
N VAL A 166 -8.42 23.68 10.40
CA VAL A 166 -7.28 24.42 9.83
C VAL A 166 -7.41 25.92 10.09
N THR A 167 -8.58 26.50 9.83
CA THR A 167 -8.84 27.92 10.08
C THR A 167 -8.77 28.27 11.57
N LYS A 168 -9.26 27.39 12.45
CA LYS A 168 -9.18 27.59 13.90
C LYS A 168 -7.74 27.66 14.38
N GLU A 169 -6.89 26.73 13.96
CA GLU A 169 -5.50 26.67 14.41
C GLU A 169 -4.65 27.79 13.81
N ILE A 170 -4.89 28.18 12.55
CA ILE A 170 -4.28 29.39 11.97
C ILE A 170 -4.67 30.63 12.80
N GLY A 171 -5.94 30.75 13.19
CA GLY A 171 -6.44 31.87 13.99
C GLY A 171 -5.85 31.94 15.40
N ARG A 172 -5.45 30.79 15.96
CA ARG A 172 -4.79 30.68 17.28
C ARG A 172 -3.28 30.90 17.22
N GLY A 173 -2.70 30.93 16.03
CA GLY A 173 -1.24 30.94 15.86
C GLY A 173 -0.58 29.55 16.07
N HIS A 174 -1.37 28.48 16.11
CA HIS A 174 -0.91 27.10 16.28
C HIS A 174 -0.49 26.50 14.93
N GLN A 175 0.71 26.84 14.48
CA GLN A 175 1.14 26.55 13.10
C GLN A 175 1.34 25.05 12.82
N LEU A 176 1.80 24.28 13.81
CA LEU A 176 2.01 22.85 13.67
C LEU A 176 0.69 22.11 13.55
N GLU A 177 -0.26 22.44 14.42
CA GLU A 177 -1.62 21.89 14.43
C GLU A 177 -2.35 22.24 13.14
N ALA A 178 -2.24 23.48 12.66
CA ALA A 178 -2.81 23.90 11.39
C ALA A 178 -2.27 23.09 10.20
N LEU A 179 -0.97 22.80 10.17
CA LEU A 179 -0.34 22.00 9.11
C LEU A 179 -0.80 20.54 9.19
N GLU A 180 -0.89 19.97 10.40
CA GLU A 180 -1.37 18.61 10.61
C GLU A 180 -2.84 18.46 10.21
N ASP A 181 -3.71 19.40 10.60
CA ASP A 181 -5.11 19.43 10.17
C ASP A 181 -5.24 19.59 8.66
N TYR A 182 -4.42 20.45 8.04
CA TYR A 182 -4.44 20.63 6.58
C TYR A 182 -4.09 19.34 5.84
N ARG A 183 -3.07 18.62 6.29
CA ARG A 183 -2.68 17.32 5.73
C ARG A 183 -3.73 16.24 5.99
N ALA A 184 -4.15 16.10 7.24
CA ALA A 184 -5.01 15.02 7.70
C ALA A 184 -6.47 15.20 7.27
N ILE A 185 -6.95 16.42 7.03
CA ILE A 185 -8.33 16.72 6.68
C ILE A 185 -8.44 17.17 5.23
N THR A 186 -7.82 18.29 4.87
CA THR A 186 -8.02 18.93 3.57
C THR A 186 -7.38 18.12 2.44
N LEU A 187 -6.06 17.91 2.51
CA LEU A 187 -5.32 17.21 1.47
C LEU A 187 -5.71 15.74 1.37
N SER A 188 -5.84 15.04 2.49
CA SER A 188 -6.24 13.62 2.47
C SER A 188 -7.60 13.41 1.81
N THR A 189 -8.59 14.28 2.09
CA THR A 189 -9.92 14.21 1.47
C THR A 189 -9.86 14.53 -0.01
N LEU A 190 -9.11 15.58 -0.39
CA LEU A 190 -8.93 15.98 -1.78
C LEU A 190 -8.30 14.85 -2.60
N ILE A 191 -7.21 14.25 -2.11
CA ILE A 191 -6.52 13.14 -2.76
C ILE A 191 -7.48 11.97 -2.95
N GLU A 192 -8.22 11.58 -1.91
CA GLU A 192 -9.17 10.48 -2.01
C GLU A 192 -10.32 10.78 -3.00
N ALA A 193 -10.87 12.00 -2.98
CA ALA A 193 -11.91 12.43 -3.92
C ALA A 193 -11.42 12.42 -5.38
N LEU A 194 -10.18 12.85 -5.62
CA LEU A 194 -9.55 12.78 -6.94
C LEU A 194 -9.36 11.34 -7.40
N ARG A 195 -8.99 10.43 -6.50
CA ARG A 195 -8.91 9.00 -6.84
C ARG A 195 -10.26 8.39 -7.14
N ILE A 196 -11.30 8.75 -6.38
CA ILE A 196 -12.67 8.33 -6.69
C ILE A 196 -13.05 8.73 -8.13
N ARG A 197 -12.62 9.93 -8.56
CA ARG A 197 -12.89 10.48 -9.90
C ARG A 197 -12.08 9.79 -11.00
N TYR A 198 -10.77 9.64 -10.82
CA TYR A 198 -9.87 9.24 -11.91
C TYR A 198 -9.41 7.78 -11.83
N THR A 199 -9.29 7.22 -10.63
CA THR A 199 -8.68 5.90 -10.38
C THR A 199 -9.52 5.11 -9.36
N PRO A 200 -10.79 4.82 -9.69
CA PRO A 200 -11.77 4.38 -8.70
C PRO A 200 -11.48 3.01 -8.11
N VAL A 201 -10.58 2.22 -8.72
CA VAL A 201 -10.18 0.93 -8.17
C VAL A 201 -9.23 1.08 -6.99
N HIS A 202 -8.38 2.10 -7.02
CA HIS A 202 -7.42 2.44 -5.97
C HIS A 202 -7.87 3.68 -5.19
N PHE A 203 -9.17 3.85 -4.96
CA PHE A 203 -9.65 5.08 -4.33
C PHE A 203 -9.09 5.26 -2.91
N ASP A 204 -8.87 4.17 -2.17
CA ASP A 204 -8.36 4.15 -0.79
C ASP A 204 -6.82 4.09 -0.69
N PHE A 205 -6.09 4.18 -1.82
CA PHE A 205 -4.62 4.09 -1.85
C PHE A 205 -3.90 5.39 -1.46
N ARG A 206 -4.61 6.41 -0.95
CA ARG A 206 -4.00 7.67 -0.45
C ARG A 206 -3.04 8.30 -1.48
N ALA A 207 -1.79 8.59 -1.14
CA ALA A 207 -0.84 9.15 -2.10
C ALA A 207 -0.09 8.08 -2.93
N HIS A 208 -0.30 6.79 -2.70
CA HIS A 208 0.45 5.72 -3.39
C HIS A 208 0.11 5.64 -4.87
N TYR A 209 1.10 5.75 -5.75
CA TYR A 209 0.93 5.73 -7.21
C TYR A 209 0.23 6.96 -7.83
N VAL A 210 0.06 8.07 -7.09
CA VAL A 210 -0.58 9.27 -7.69
C VAL A 210 0.12 9.76 -8.94
N ASP A 211 1.46 9.72 -9.00
CA ASP A 211 2.23 10.16 -10.17
C ASP A 211 2.00 9.27 -11.40
N SER A 212 1.66 7.99 -11.20
CA SER A 212 1.44 7.01 -12.28
C SER A 212 -0.02 6.88 -12.69
N GLU A 213 -0.96 7.20 -11.79
CA GLU A 213 -2.38 6.89 -11.99
C GLU A 213 -3.27 8.13 -12.17
N LEU A 214 -2.88 9.30 -11.65
CA LEU A 214 -3.66 10.52 -11.82
C LEU A 214 -3.20 11.32 -13.05
N PRO A 215 -4.07 12.14 -13.67
CA PRO A 215 -3.68 13.00 -14.78
C PRO A 215 -2.52 13.93 -14.41
N PRO A 216 -1.52 14.17 -15.29
CA PRO A 216 -0.33 14.97 -14.97
C PRO A 216 -0.64 16.38 -14.45
N GLY A 217 -1.67 17.04 -14.99
CA GLY A 217 -2.12 18.36 -14.51
C GLY A 217 -2.69 18.32 -13.09
N VAL A 218 -3.40 17.24 -12.74
CA VAL A 218 -3.93 17.00 -11.38
C VAL A 218 -2.76 16.77 -10.42
N VAL A 219 -1.79 15.94 -10.79
CA VAL A 219 -0.58 15.68 -9.99
C VAL A 219 0.21 16.96 -9.76
N LYS A 220 0.45 17.77 -10.80
CA LYS A 220 1.16 19.04 -10.70
C LYS A 220 0.48 19.99 -9.71
N ARG A 221 -0.85 20.10 -9.76
CA ARG A 221 -1.63 20.94 -8.83
C ARG A 221 -1.58 20.39 -7.41
N LEU A 222 -1.78 19.08 -7.22
CA LEU A 222 -1.65 18.43 -5.90
C LEU A 222 -0.26 18.67 -5.30
N ARG A 223 0.80 18.47 -6.07
CA ARG A 223 2.19 18.66 -5.60
C ARG A 223 2.40 20.07 -5.08
N ARG A 224 1.93 21.10 -5.80
CA ARG A 224 2.02 22.49 -5.35
C ARG A 224 1.29 22.72 -4.02
N LEU A 225 0.12 22.11 -3.83
CA LEU A 225 -0.68 22.25 -2.62
C LEU A 225 -0.11 21.46 -1.41
N SER A 226 0.63 20.39 -1.66
CA SER A 226 1.13 19.48 -0.61
C SER A 226 2.34 20.01 0.16
N TYR A 227 3.25 20.72 -0.51
CA TYR A 227 4.42 21.32 0.15
C TYR A 227 4.04 22.70 0.66
N VAL A 228 4.34 23.03 1.91
CA VAL A 228 4.00 24.31 2.54
C VAL A 228 5.24 24.85 3.25
N THR A 229 5.60 26.11 3.02
CA THR A 229 6.79 26.75 3.59
C THR A 229 6.51 27.44 4.92
N ASP A 230 5.35 28.09 5.04
CA ASP A 230 4.97 28.90 6.19
C ASP A 230 3.45 29.06 6.30
N VAL A 231 3.00 29.75 7.36
CA VAL A 231 1.57 29.95 7.65
C VAL A 231 0.84 30.84 6.64
N SER A 232 1.54 31.76 5.96
CA SER A 232 0.93 32.58 4.92
C SER A 232 0.63 31.72 3.70
N GLU A 233 1.61 30.94 3.26
CA GLU A 233 1.45 30.00 2.16
C GLU A 233 0.41 28.91 2.49
N LEU A 234 0.39 28.43 3.74
CA LEU A 234 -0.63 27.49 4.22
C LEU A 234 -2.04 28.05 4.03
N ARG A 235 -2.27 29.31 4.38
CA ARG A 235 -3.58 29.97 4.27
C ARG A 235 -4.06 30.02 2.82
N GLU A 236 -3.18 30.39 1.90
CA GLU A 236 -3.47 30.46 0.47
C GLU A 236 -3.77 29.07 -0.11
N LYS A 237 -2.91 28.09 0.18
CA LYS A 237 -3.07 26.71 -0.30
C LYS A 237 -4.29 26.03 0.30
N TYR A 238 -4.58 26.28 1.58
CA TYR A 238 -5.79 25.79 2.23
C TYR A 238 -7.07 26.30 1.55
N ALA A 239 -7.13 27.59 1.19
CA ALA A 239 -8.28 28.15 0.48
C ALA A 239 -8.48 27.45 -0.88
N GLU A 240 -7.41 27.36 -1.68
CA GLU A 240 -7.47 26.72 -2.99
C GLU A 240 -7.83 25.22 -2.89
N ALA A 241 -7.17 24.48 -2.00
CA ALA A 241 -7.42 23.06 -1.80
C ALA A 241 -8.84 22.81 -1.31
N THR A 242 -9.39 23.71 -0.48
CA THR A 242 -10.76 23.62 0.02
C THR A 242 -11.76 23.75 -1.12
N ASP A 243 -11.61 24.74 -1.98
CA ASP A 243 -12.52 24.95 -3.10
C ASP A 243 -12.44 23.82 -4.12
N TRP A 244 -11.22 23.37 -4.42
CA TRP A 244 -11.04 22.22 -5.30
C TRP A 244 -11.63 20.94 -4.71
N CYS A 245 -11.46 20.70 -3.41
CA CYS A 245 -12.05 19.55 -2.73
C CYS A 245 -13.58 19.57 -2.82
N ARG A 246 -14.22 20.72 -2.57
CA ARG A 246 -15.68 20.89 -2.72
C ARG A 246 -16.15 20.60 -4.14
N GLU A 247 -15.44 21.13 -5.14
CA GLU A 247 -15.74 20.89 -6.56
C GLU A 247 -15.74 19.39 -6.87
N VAL A 248 -14.65 18.69 -6.51
CA VAL A 248 -14.48 17.27 -6.80
C VAL A 248 -15.50 16.43 -6.03
N LEU A 249 -15.71 16.70 -4.73
CA LEU A 249 -16.70 15.99 -3.91
C LEU A 249 -18.13 16.13 -4.47
N ASN A 250 -18.50 17.32 -4.96
CA ASN A 250 -19.81 17.53 -5.59
C ASN A 250 -19.96 16.83 -6.94
N ALA A 251 -18.86 16.53 -7.63
CA ALA A 251 -18.87 15.74 -8.85
C ALA A 251 -18.99 14.23 -8.56
N VAL A 252 -18.34 13.73 -7.50
CA VAL A 252 -18.26 12.28 -7.22
C VAL A 252 -19.30 11.75 -6.23
N ALA A 253 -19.95 12.62 -5.45
CA ALA A 253 -20.97 12.23 -4.48
C ALA A 253 -22.40 12.31 -5.05
N ARG A 254 -22.55 12.24 -6.38
CA ARG A 254 -23.85 12.18 -7.08
C ARG A 254 -24.31 10.73 -7.26
#